data_AF-A0A358HSL5-F1
#
_entry.id   AF-A0A358HSL5-F1
#
_cell.length_a   1.000
_cell.length_b   1.000
_cell.length_c   1.000
_cell.angle_alpha   90.00
_cell.angle_beta   90.00
_cell.angle_gamma   90.00
#
_symmetry.space_group_name_H-M   'P 1'
#
loop_
_entity.id
_entity.type
_entity.pdbx_description
1 polymer ?
#
loop_
_entity_poly.entity_id
_entity_poly.type
_entity_poly.pdbx_seq_one_letter_code
_entity_poly.pdbx_strand_id
1 'polypeptide(L)'
;MTRYIFITGGVVSSLGKGLASAALGASLQARGFTVRLRKLDPYINVDPGTMSPYQHGECYVTEDGAETDLDLGHYERFTGVSSRRSDNVTTGRIYSNVIARERRGDYLGGTVQVIPHITDAIKEFVQSDATEDFVLVEIGGTVGDIESLPFLEAIRQMGNDLGDGRTLFMHLTLVPYISSAGELKTKPTQHSVKELQSVGIQPDILLCRCDREIPINERRKIARFCNVREAAVIPAYDVDNIYQVPISYHQYGLDNEVLHHFGLQAQDPDLRPWDEICNTIRNPEGEVTIGIVGKYIQLPDAYKSLTEALTHGGIANMVRVKLEWIASDALEKEGDVSEILSKLDAIMVPGGFGERGAEGKIAAARYARENKVPYFGICFGMQMAVLEAARNLAGLKDASSSEFGPTKTPLVGLMTEWSKDGGSVERRSDEDDLGGTMRLGNYECKLVDGSRARDIYASETVLERHRHRYEVNVNFMGQLEEKGLKFSGLSPDGRLPEIVEYPDHPWFIGVQFHPELRSRPLDPHPLFVSYIKAAKERSRLV
;
A
#
# COMPACT_ATOMS: atom_id res chain seq x y z
N MET A 1 8.15 28.81 0.21
CA MET A 1 9.18 28.23 -0.66
C MET A 1 9.47 26.84 -0.14
N THR A 2 9.36 25.82 -0.99
CA THR A 2 9.44 24.41 -0.59
C THR A 2 10.83 24.02 -0.09
N ARG A 3 10.86 23.22 0.97
CA ARG A 3 12.06 22.61 1.56
C ARG A 3 12.07 21.11 1.27
N TYR A 4 13.24 20.54 1.04
CA TYR A 4 13.43 19.14 0.69
C TYR A 4 14.13 18.40 1.82
N ILE A 5 13.58 17.27 2.23
CA ILE A 5 14.17 16.38 3.22
C ILE A 5 14.51 15.08 2.50
N PHE A 6 15.80 14.82 2.27
CA PHE A 6 16.28 13.61 1.62
C PHE A 6 16.54 12.53 2.66
N ILE A 7 15.90 11.38 2.49
CA ILE A 7 15.88 10.30 3.47
C ILE A 7 16.59 9.09 2.89
N THR A 8 17.76 8.80 3.41
CA THR A 8 18.61 7.68 2.99
C THR A 8 18.67 6.61 4.08
N GLY A 9 19.07 5.39 3.74
CA GLY A 9 19.30 4.32 4.71
C GLY A 9 20.63 3.63 4.46
N GLY A 10 21.24 3.12 5.52
CA GLY A 10 22.46 2.32 5.40
C GLY A 10 22.46 1.11 6.33
N VAL A 11 23.56 0.37 6.33
CA VAL A 11 23.75 -0.90 7.06
C VAL A 11 22.96 -2.07 6.47
N VAL A 12 21.62 -2.01 6.51
CA VAL A 12 20.73 -3.05 5.97
C VAL A 12 19.45 -2.44 5.40
N SER A 13 18.79 -3.14 4.48
CA SER A 13 17.43 -2.83 4.04
C SER A 13 16.40 -3.11 5.14
N SER A 14 15.14 -2.69 4.92
CA SER A 14 14.01 -2.95 5.82
C SER A 14 14.11 -2.35 7.23
N LEU A 15 14.93 -1.31 7.43
CA LEU A 15 14.98 -0.56 8.69
C LEU A 15 13.74 0.32 8.98
N GLY A 16 12.81 0.42 8.03
CA GLY A 16 11.61 1.24 8.15
C GLY A 16 11.78 2.68 7.65
N LYS A 17 12.49 2.88 6.52
CA LYS A 17 12.63 4.20 5.87
C LYS A 17 11.27 4.81 5.53
N GLY A 18 10.41 4.09 4.81
CA GLY A 18 9.08 4.59 4.45
C GLY A 18 8.23 4.97 5.65
N LEU A 19 8.21 4.14 6.69
CA LEU A 19 7.51 4.44 7.93
C LEU A 19 8.09 5.68 8.65
N ALA A 20 9.40 5.85 8.66
CA ALA A 20 10.05 7.03 9.25
C ALA A 20 9.72 8.32 8.49
N SER A 21 9.75 8.26 7.15
CA SER A 21 9.32 9.36 6.27
C SER A 21 7.88 9.75 6.55
N ALA A 22 6.98 8.76 6.61
CA ALA A 22 5.56 8.94 6.85
C ALA A 22 5.26 9.54 8.23
N ALA A 23 5.94 9.05 9.28
CA ALA A 23 5.79 9.54 10.65
C ALA A 23 6.31 10.98 10.83
N LEU A 24 7.42 11.33 10.17
CA LEU A 24 7.90 12.71 10.12
C LEU A 24 6.90 13.61 9.38
N GLY A 25 6.35 13.15 8.25
CA GLY A 25 5.30 13.86 7.52
C GLY A 25 4.08 14.17 8.39
N ALA A 26 3.58 13.17 9.11
CA ALA A 26 2.47 13.33 10.06
C ALA A 26 2.78 14.33 11.18
N SER A 27 4.01 14.29 11.72
CA SER A 27 4.44 15.21 12.77
C SER A 27 4.52 16.65 12.26
N LEU A 28 5.03 16.87 11.05
CA LEU A 28 5.09 18.19 10.41
C LEU A 28 3.67 18.73 10.09
N GLN A 29 2.74 17.88 9.66
CA GLN A 29 1.33 18.27 9.48
C GLN A 29 0.66 18.65 10.79
N ALA A 30 0.92 17.90 11.87
CA ALA A 30 0.41 18.22 13.20
C ALA A 30 0.94 19.56 13.73
N ARG A 31 2.04 20.08 13.16
CA ARG A 31 2.57 21.43 13.41
C ARG A 31 2.03 22.52 12.46
N GLY A 32 1.14 22.16 11.54
CA GLY A 32 0.49 23.08 10.61
C GLY A 32 1.19 23.26 9.26
N PHE A 33 2.15 22.42 8.91
CA PHE A 33 2.83 22.47 7.60
C PHE A 33 2.16 21.57 6.57
N THR A 34 2.20 21.97 5.31
CA THR A 34 1.84 21.09 4.19
C THR A 34 3.02 20.19 3.82
N VAL A 35 2.74 18.91 3.57
CA VAL A 35 3.77 17.91 3.25
C VAL A 35 3.41 17.11 2.00
N ARG A 36 4.44 16.71 1.26
CA ARG A 36 4.38 15.76 0.15
C ARG A 36 5.50 14.75 0.32
N LEU A 37 5.22 13.47 0.07
CA LEU A 37 6.22 12.42 0.15
C LEU A 37 6.47 11.84 -1.24
N ARG A 38 7.74 11.54 -1.54
CA ARG A 38 8.15 10.91 -2.80
C ARG A 38 9.09 9.74 -2.55
N LYS A 39 9.05 8.76 -3.44
CA LYS A 39 9.92 7.58 -3.41
C LYS A 39 10.73 7.47 -4.70
N LEU A 40 12.05 7.32 -4.55
CA LEU A 40 12.98 6.95 -5.61
C LEU A 40 13.34 5.48 -5.47
N ASP A 41 12.90 4.64 -6.39
CA ASP A 41 13.12 3.20 -6.36
C ASP A 41 14.29 2.79 -7.28
N PRO A 42 15.32 2.10 -6.75
CA PRO A 42 16.52 1.82 -7.53
C PRO A 42 16.37 0.65 -8.51
N TYR A 43 15.26 -0.09 -8.49
CA TYR A 43 15.03 -1.23 -9.37
C TYR A 43 14.75 -0.81 -10.83
N ILE A 44 15.06 -1.72 -11.77
CA ILE A 44 15.04 -1.47 -13.22
C ILE A 44 13.63 -1.65 -13.83
N ASN A 45 12.69 -2.29 -13.12
CA ASN A 45 11.30 -2.35 -13.57
C ASN A 45 10.74 -0.91 -13.72
N VAL A 46 9.98 -0.65 -14.79
CA VAL A 46 9.39 0.68 -15.05
C VAL A 46 8.29 1.02 -14.02
N ASP A 47 7.67 -0.02 -13.48
CA ASP A 47 6.69 -0.03 -12.39
C ASP A 47 6.71 -1.42 -11.72
N PRO A 48 6.13 -1.56 -10.52
CA PRO A 48 6.02 -2.85 -9.86
C PRO A 48 4.87 -3.72 -10.38
N GLY A 49 4.14 -3.31 -11.42
CA GLY A 49 2.99 -4.05 -11.94
C GLY A 49 3.36 -5.45 -12.48
N THR A 50 4.60 -5.59 -12.96
CA THR A 50 5.18 -6.85 -13.46
C THR A 50 5.89 -7.68 -12.40
N MET A 51 6.05 -7.15 -11.19
CA MET A 51 6.80 -7.80 -10.11
C MET A 51 5.93 -8.80 -9.37
N SER A 52 6.54 -9.92 -8.95
CA SER A 52 5.82 -10.93 -8.17
C SER A 52 5.55 -10.39 -6.76
N PRO A 53 4.30 -10.46 -6.27
CA PRO A 53 4.00 -10.06 -4.89
C PRO A 53 4.77 -10.87 -3.83
N TYR A 54 5.26 -12.07 -4.17
CA TYR A 54 6.10 -12.88 -3.27
C TYR A 54 7.50 -12.31 -3.04
N GLN A 55 7.99 -11.42 -3.91
CA GLN A 55 9.35 -10.92 -3.85
C GLN A 55 9.39 -9.47 -3.36
N HIS A 56 8.38 -8.69 -3.69
CA HIS A 56 8.39 -7.24 -3.47
C HIS A 56 7.19 -6.71 -2.67
N GLY A 57 6.34 -7.61 -2.16
CA GLY A 57 5.14 -7.22 -1.44
C GLY A 57 4.03 -6.75 -2.37
N GLU A 58 3.03 -6.06 -1.82
CA GLU A 58 1.92 -5.56 -2.60
C GLU A 58 2.35 -4.48 -3.62
N CYS A 59 1.64 -4.44 -4.75
CA CYS A 59 1.68 -3.30 -5.66
C CYS A 59 0.61 -2.30 -5.21
N TYR A 60 1.03 -1.11 -4.78
CA TYR A 60 0.10 -0.05 -4.37
C TYR A 60 -0.42 0.68 -5.62
N VAL A 61 -1.68 1.15 -5.57
CA VAL A 61 -2.28 1.91 -6.67
C VAL A 61 -2.75 3.26 -6.16
N THR A 62 -2.33 4.33 -6.85
CA THR A 62 -2.73 5.71 -6.57
C THR A 62 -4.08 6.06 -7.20
N GLU A 63 -4.65 7.19 -6.80
CA GLU A 63 -5.92 7.68 -7.36
C GLU A 63 -5.85 7.93 -8.87
N ASP A 64 -4.70 8.38 -9.37
CA ASP A 64 -4.43 8.63 -10.80
C ASP A 64 -3.89 7.39 -11.55
N GLY A 65 -4.02 6.21 -10.95
CA GLY A 65 -3.78 4.92 -11.59
C GLY A 65 -2.31 4.59 -11.83
N ALA A 66 -1.41 5.14 -11.03
CA ALA A 66 -0.03 4.67 -11.01
C ALA A 66 0.06 3.40 -10.16
N GLU A 67 0.71 2.37 -10.71
CA GLU A 67 1.21 1.23 -9.96
C GLU A 67 2.55 1.61 -9.33
N THR A 68 2.67 1.45 -8.02
CA THR A 68 3.80 1.98 -7.24
C THR A 68 4.22 1.03 -6.13
N ASP A 69 5.38 1.32 -5.55
CA ASP A 69 5.90 0.61 -4.37
C ASP A 69 4.96 0.75 -3.16
N LEU A 70 5.01 -0.25 -2.27
CA LEU A 70 4.13 -0.34 -1.10
C LEU A 70 4.33 0.81 -0.09
N ASP A 71 5.48 1.47 -0.11
CA ASP A 71 5.76 2.58 0.81
C ASP A 71 4.83 3.78 0.59
N LEU A 72 4.30 3.97 -0.61
CA LEU A 72 3.30 5.01 -0.86
C LEU A 72 2.03 4.79 -0.03
N GLY A 73 1.68 3.53 0.27
CA GLY A 73 0.61 3.23 1.21
C GLY A 73 0.91 3.70 2.63
N HIS A 74 2.16 3.62 3.08
CA HIS A 74 2.55 4.20 4.37
C HIS A 74 2.40 5.72 4.37
N TYR A 75 2.79 6.38 3.27
CA TYR A 75 2.69 7.84 3.16
C TYR A 75 1.23 8.28 3.28
N GLU A 76 0.32 7.67 2.52
CA GLU A 76 -1.10 8.02 2.55
C GLU A 76 -1.77 7.69 3.89
N ARG A 77 -1.44 6.54 4.50
CA ARG A 77 -2.00 6.15 5.81
C ARG A 77 -1.64 7.12 6.92
N PHE A 78 -0.40 7.62 6.93
CA PHE A 78 0.05 8.50 8.02
C PHE A 78 -0.29 9.96 7.78
N THR A 79 -0.25 10.42 6.52
CA THR A 79 -0.44 11.85 6.21
C THR A 79 -1.86 12.21 5.81
N GLY A 80 -2.66 11.23 5.39
CA GLY A 80 -3.97 11.47 4.78
C GLY A 80 -3.89 12.17 3.41
N VAL A 81 -2.69 12.40 2.87
CA VAL A 81 -2.50 13.03 1.56
C VAL A 81 -2.40 11.94 0.51
N SER A 82 -3.31 11.95 -0.47
CA SER A 82 -3.25 11.00 -1.58
C SER A 82 -2.01 11.26 -2.46
N SER A 83 -1.30 10.18 -2.77
CA SER A 83 -0.11 10.16 -3.61
C SER A 83 -0.50 10.23 -5.07
N ARG A 84 0.42 10.76 -5.88
CA ARG A 84 0.27 10.94 -7.33
C ARG A 84 1.27 10.09 -8.07
N ARG A 85 1.06 9.90 -9.37
CA ARG A 85 2.05 9.33 -10.29
C ARG A 85 3.39 10.07 -10.26
N SER A 86 3.38 11.36 -9.94
CA SER A 86 4.58 12.19 -9.77
C SER A 86 5.27 12.02 -8.39
N ASP A 87 4.78 11.12 -7.54
CA ASP A 87 5.35 10.85 -6.22
C ASP A 87 6.16 9.54 -6.16
N ASN A 88 6.18 8.74 -7.23
CA ASN A 88 7.07 7.57 -7.34
C ASN A 88 7.81 7.56 -8.68
N VAL A 89 9.09 7.22 -8.65
CA VAL A 89 9.86 6.96 -9.86
C VAL A 89 10.85 5.82 -9.62
N THR A 90 11.14 5.09 -10.69
CA THR A 90 12.08 3.97 -10.69
C THR A 90 13.29 4.28 -11.57
N THR A 91 14.41 3.59 -11.34
CA THR A 91 15.56 3.61 -12.27
C THR A 91 15.11 3.25 -13.68
N GLY A 92 14.27 2.21 -13.83
CA GLY A 92 13.72 1.79 -15.12
C GLY A 92 13.04 2.93 -15.88
N ARG A 93 12.16 3.67 -15.19
CA ARG A 93 11.41 4.78 -15.79
C ARG A 93 12.31 5.95 -16.15
N ILE A 94 13.24 6.35 -15.29
CA ILE A 94 14.20 7.42 -15.57
C ILE A 94 15.04 7.08 -16.81
N TYR A 95 15.64 5.90 -16.83
CA TYR A 95 16.52 5.48 -17.92
C TYR A 95 15.74 5.33 -19.24
N SER A 96 14.56 4.72 -19.20
CA SER A 96 13.69 4.61 -20.39
C SER A 96 13.34 5.97 -20.98
N ASN A 97 12.96 6.95 -20.13
CA ASN A 97 12.66 8.31 -20.58
C ASN A 97 13.87 9.02 -21.18
N VAL A 98 15.05 8.91 -20.56
CA VAL A 98 16.27 9.54 -21.07
C VAL A 98 16.71 8.92 -22.40
N ILE A 99 16.64 7.59 -22.53
CA ILE A 99 16.93 6.88 -23.79
C ILE A 99 15.92 7.26 -24.89
N ALA A 100 14.64 7.38 -24.55
CA ALA A 100 13.62 7.80 -25.51
C ALA A 100 13.83 9.24 -26.01
N ARG A 101 14.19 10.17 -25.12
CA ARG A 101 14.58 11.56 -25.48
C ARG A 101 15.80 11.55 -26.42
N GLU A 102 16.77 10.69 -26.14
CA GLU A 102 17.96 10.55 -26.98
C GLU A 102 17.63 10.05 -28.39
N ARG A 103 16.84 8.98 -28.51
CA ARG A 103 16.41 8.43 -29.81
C ARG A 103 15.58 9.40 -30.65
N ARG A 104 14.83 10.30 -29.99
CA ARG A 104 14.07 11.37 -30.66
C ARG A 104 14.95 12.53 -31.14
N GLY A 105 16.20 12.60 -30.69
CA GLY A 105 17.15 13.66 -31.05
C GLY A 105 17.12 14.87 -30.13
N ASP A 106 16.50 14.77 -28.95
CA ASP A 106 16.34 15.89 -28.00
C ASP A 106 17.70 16.43 -27.49
N TYR A 107 18.76 15.62 -27.56
CA TYR A 107 20.13 16.00 -27.18
C TYR A 107 21.04 16.43 -28.35
N LEU A 108 20.46 16.70 -29.53
CA LEU A 108 21.16 17.29 -30.69
C LEU A 108 22.44 16.54 -31.14
N GLY A 109 22.45 15.22 -31.00
CA GLY A 109 23.60 14.36 -31.35
C GLY A 109 24.74 14.36 -30.32
N GLY A 110 24.56 15.00 -29.16
CA GLY A 110 25.51 14.97 -28.05
C GLY A 110 25.52 13.62 -27.31
N THR A 111 26.65 13.31 -26.67
CA THR A 111 26.81 12.09 -25.86
C THR A 111 25.97 12.16 -24.59
N VAL A 112 25.00 11.25 -24.45
CA VAL A 112 24.20 11.08 -23.23
C VAL A 112 24.97 10.25 -22.20
N GLN A 113 24.93 10.69 -20.95
CA GLN A 113 25.73 10.20 -19.82
C GLN A 113 24.90 10.18 -18.54
N VAL A 114 25.33 9.42 -17.52
CA VAL A 114 24.69 9.42 -16.19
C VAL A 114 24.69 10.83 -15.59
N ILE A 115 25.84 11.50 -15.62
CA ILE A 115 25.96 12.91 -15.27
C ILE A 115 26.19 13.70 -16.56
N PRO A 116 25.38 14.72 -16.89
CA PRO A 116 24.29 15.25 -16.08
C PRO A 116 22.92 14.61 -16.37
N HIS A 117 22.73 13.89 -17.48
CA HIS A 117 21.38 13.60 -18.02
C HIS A 117 20.49 12.74 -17.12
N ILE A 118 21.01 11.67 -16.51
CA ILE A 118 20.24 10.83 -15.58
C ILE A 118 20.00 11.60 -14.28
N THR A 119 21.04 12.24 -13.74
CA THR A 119 20.93 13.04 -12.51
C THR A 119 19.96 14.21 -12.68
N ASP A 120 19.95 14.88 -13.83
CA ASP A 120 19.03 15.97 -14.15
C ASP A 120 17.59 15.47 -14.25
N ALA A 121 17.35 14.32 -14.89
CA ALA A 121 16.02 13.72 -14.92
C ALA A 121 15.50 13.36 -13.50
N ILE A 122 16.39 12.91 -12.60
CA ILE A 122 16.04 12.67 -11.19
C ILE A 122 15.71 14.01 -10.49
N LYS A 123 16.53 15.05 -10.66
CA LYS A 123 16.30 16.39 -10.08
C LYS A 123 15.01 17.02 -10.59
N GLU A 124 14.70 16.88 -11.88
CA GLU A 124 13.45 17.30 -12.51
C GLU A 124 12.26 16.59 -11.84
N PHE A 125 12.34 15.27 -11.66
CA PHE A 125 11.30 14.51 -10.97
C PHE A 125 11.10 15.00 -9.53
N VAL A 126 12.17 15.14 -8.75
CA VAL A 126 12.09 15.56 -7.33
C VAL A 126 11.46 16.93 -7.17
N GLN A 127 11.69 17.85 -8.11
CA GLN A 127 11.18 19.23 -8.02
C GLN A 127 9.84 19.45 -8.73
N SER A 128 9.37 18.48 -9.52
CA SER A 128 8.15 18.60 -10.31
C SER A 128 6.93 18.92 -9.42
N ASP A 129 6.08 19.86 -9.82
CA ASP A 129 4.79 20.20 -9.18
C ASP A 129 4.82 20.41 -7.65
N ALA A 130 5.97 20.75 -7.08
CA ALA A 130 6.14 20.93 -5.64
C ALA A 130 5.57 22.28 -5.18
N THR A 131 4.53 22.23 -4.35
CA THR A 131 3.83 23.44 -3.83
C THR A 131 3.79 23.50 -2.31
N GLU A 132 4.05 22.36 -1.67
CA GLU A 132 4.02 22.13 -0.24
C GLU A 132 5.21 22.78 0.48
N ASP A 133 5.07 22.98 1.79
CA ASP A 133 6.14 23.52 2.63
C ASP A 133 7.34 22.57 2.70
N PHE A 134 7.05 21.27 2.78
CA PHE A 134 8.04 20.19 2.81
C PHE A 134 7.76 19.11 1.77
N VAL A 135 8.80 18.74 1.03
CA VAL A 135 8.83 17.52 0.20
C VAL A 135 9.83 16.55 0.82
N LEU A 136 9.35 15.43 1.35
CA LEU A 136 10.19 14.38 1.89
C LEU A 136 10.44 13.36 0.78
N VAL A 137 11.71 13.14 0.46
CA VAL A 137 12.14 12.27 -0.64
C VAL A 137 12.84 11.08 -0.03
N GLU A 138 12.20 9.92 -0.06
CA GLU A 138 12.84 8.66 0.31
C GLU A 138 13.65 8.10 -0.86
N ILE A 139 14.91 7.78 -0.58
CA ILE A 139 15.80 7.09 -1.49
C ILE A 139 15.81 5.61 -1.12
N GLY A 140 15.22 4.78 -1.98
CA GLY A 140 15.23 3.34 -1.89
C GLY A 140 16.65 2.76 -1.97
N GLY A 141 16.78 1.47 -1.64
CA GLY A 141 18.09 0.81 -1.55
C GLY A 141 18.85 1.14 -0.26
N THR A 142 20.13 0.76 -0.24
CA THR A 142 21.05 0.97 0.87
C THR A 142 22.25 1.77 0.37
N VAL A 143 22.67 2.79 1.11
CA VAL A 143 23.90 3.54 0.81
C VAL A 143 25.09 2.58 0.77
N GLY A 144 25.85 2.64 -0.31
CA GLY A 144 26.93 1.70 -0.65
C GLY A 144 26.58 0.77 -1.82
N ASP A 145 25.29 0.60 -2.13
CA ASP A 145 24.86 -0.21 -3.26
C ASP A 145 24.97 0.57 -4.59
N ILE A 146 25.41 -0.13 -5.64
CA ILE A 146 25.61 0.44 -6.99
C ILE A 146 24.32 1.07 -7.53
N GLU A 147 23.18 0.43 -7.27
CA GLU A 147 21.87 0.84 -7.78
C GLU A 147 21.41 2.22 -7.28
N SER A 148 21.94 2.69 -6.15
CA SER A 148 21.56 3.96 -5.54
C SER A 148 22.45 5.13 -5.96
N LEU A 149 23.58 4.88 -6.61
CA LEU A 149 24.59 5.91 -6.93
C LEU A 149 24.03 7.09 -7.74
N PRO A 150 23.21 6.91 -8.79
CA PRO A 150 22.65 8.04 -9.53
C PRO A 150 21.72 8.91 -8.65
N PHE A 151 20.94 8.30 -7.75
CA PHE A 151 20.08 9.04 -6.83
C PHE A 151 20.88 9.82 -5.79
N LEU A 152 21.89 9.20 -5.20
CA LEU A 152 22.79 9.86 -4.23
C LEU A 152 23.50 11.06 -4.88
N GLU A 153 24.01 10.90 -6.10
CA GLU A 153 24.61 12.02 -6.82
C GLU A 153 23.60 13.13 -7.14
N ALA A 154 22.37 12.79 -7.53
CA ALA A 154 21.33 13.77 -7.81
C ALA A 154 20.97 14.61 -6.57
N ILE A 155 20.73 13.97 -5.42
CA ILE A 155 20.38 14.69 -4.18
C ILE A 155 21.57 15.50 -3.64
N ARG A 156 22.81 15.05 -3.86
CA ARG A 156 24.02 15.81 -3.54
C ARG A 156 24.11 17.08 -4.37
N GLN A 157 23.86 17.00 -5.68
CA GLN A 157 23.77 18.18 -6.55
C GLN A 157 22.66 19.12 -6.10
N MET A 158 21.46 18.59 -5.77
CA MET A 158 20.38 19.42 -5.22
C MET A 158 20.76 20.10 -3.91
N GLY A 159 21.49 19.42 -3.03
CA GLY A 159 22.06 20.01 -1.82
C GLY A 159 22.90 21.25 -2.13
N ASN A 160 23.77 21.17 -3.13
CA ASN A 160 24.61 22.31 -3.56
C ASN A 160 23.79 23.42 -4.23
N ASP A 161 22.83 23.05 -5.09
CA ASP A 161 22.06 24.00 -5.90
C ASP A 161 21.05 24.80 -5.06
N LEU A 162 20.42 24.14 -4.07
CA LEU A 162 19.37 24.71 -3.23
C LEU A 162 19.88 25.27 -1.89
N GLY A 163 21.00 24.73 -1.39
CA GLY A 163 21.63 25.11 -0.12
C GLY A 163 20.88 24.66 1.14
N ASP A 164 21.58 24.71 2.27
CA ASP A 164 21.13 24.20 3.58
C ASP A 164 19.80 24.80 4.07
N GLY A 165 19.48 26.03 3.65
CA GLY A 165 18.20 26.67 3.99
C GLY A 165 16.97 26.01 3.34
N ARG A 166 17.19 25.11 2.37
CA ARG A 166 16.14 24.42 1.62
C ARG A 166 16.33 22.91 1.51
N THR A 167 17.46 22.36 1.97
CA THR A 167 17.74 20.93 1.94
C THR A 167 18.15 20.42 3.32
N LEU A 168 17.72 19.21 3.65
CA LEU A 168 18.12 18.47 4.85
C LEU A 168 18.36 17.01 4.47
N PHE A 169 19.44 16.42 4.95
CA PHE A 169 19.76 15.00 4.78
C PHE A 169 19.51 14.24 6.08
N MET A 170 18.49 13.37 6.08
CA MET A 170 18.23 12.43 7.15
C MET A 170 18.73 11.04 6.76
N HIS A 171 19.53 10.41 7.62
CA HIS A 171 20.10 9.09 7.36
C HIS A 171 19.67 8.07 8.42
N LEU A 172 18.93 7.05 7.99
CA LEU A 172 18.56 5.90 8.81
C LEU A 172 19.70 4.90 8.91
N THR A 173 19.93 4.38 10.10
CA THR A 173 21.00 3.44 10.40
C THR A 173 20.56 2.43 11.46
N LEU A 174 21.34 1.36 11.65
CA LEU A 174 21.10 0.33 12.65
C LEU A 174 22.16 0.38 13.75
N VAL A 175 21.71 0.37 15.00
CA VAL A 175 22.56 0.18 16.20
C VAL A 175 22.26 -1.20 16.78
N PRO A 176 22.94 -2.26 16.31
CA PRO A 176 22.62 -3.62 16.70
C PRO A 176 23.12 -3.94 18.11
N TYR A 177 22.38 -4.78 18.82
CA TYR A 177 22.81 -5.41 20.06
C TYR A 177 23.51 -6.74 19.80
N ILE A 178 24.69 -6.95 20.38
CA ILE A 178 25.43 -8.19 20.26
C ILE A 178 25.28 -8.99 21.54
N SER A 179 24.40 -9.99 21.54
CA SER A 179 24.06 -10.78 22.73
C SER A 179 25.25 -11.46 23.39
N SER A 180 26.25 -11.92 22.62
CA SER A 180 27.46 -12.54 23.16
C SER A 180 28.39 -11.56 23.88
N ALA A 181 28.32 -10.26 23.54
CA ALA A 181 29.12 -9.21 24.15
C ALA A 181 28.35 -8.38 25.18
N GLY A 182 27.01 -8.48 25.21
CA GLY A 182 26.17 -7.76 26.13
C GLY A 182 26.06 -6.25 25.86
N GLU A 183 26.38 -5.79 24.65
CA GLU A 183 26.45 -4.35 24.34
C GLU A 183 25.91 -3.98 22.96
N LEU A 184 25.43 -2.72 22.86
CA LEU A 184 25.08 -2.08 21.60
C LEU A 184 26.35 -1.67 20.85
N LYS A 185 26.35 -1.86 19.52
CA LYS A 185 27.48 -1.49 18.67
C LYS A 185 27.13 -0.26 17.84
N THR A 186 27.85 0.82 18.08
CA THR A 186 27.73 2.08 17.31
C THR A 186 28.56 2.09 16.02
N LYS A 187 29.42 1.08 15.82
CA LYS A 187 30.35 1.00 14.69
C LYS A 187 29.64 0.88 13.31
N PRO A 188 28.56 0.09 13.14
CA PRO A 188 27.82 0.05 11.87
C PRO A 188 27.33 1.43 11.44
N THR A 189 26.75 2.22 12.35
CA THR A 189 26.37 3.61 12.10
C THR A 189 27.54 4.49 11.64
N GLN A 190 28.70 4.38 12.30
CA GLN A 190 29.89 5.14 11.91
C GLN A 190 30.34 4.84 10.48
N HIS A 191 30.33 3.56 10.08
CA HIS A 191 30.68 3.16 8.72
C HIS A 191 29.63 3.58 7.70
N SER A 192 28.34 3.47 8.05
CA SER A 192 27.23 3.92 7.22
C SER A 192 27.33 5.40 6.88
N VAL A 193 27.61 6.24 7.87
CA VAL A 193 27.81 7.68 7.66
C VAL A 193 29.06 7.95 6.85
N LYS A 194 30.16 7.22 7.09
CA LYS A 194 31.38 7.35 6.28
C LYS A 194 31.12 7.03 4.81
N GLU A 195 30.29 6.03 4.52
CA GLU A 195 29.92 5.67 3.15
C GLU A 195 29.08 6.79 2.50
N LEU A 196 28.13 7.36 3.22
CA LEU A 196 27.35 8.52 2.74
C LEU A 196 28.24 9.75 2.50
N GLN A 197 29.22 9.99 3.38
CA GLN A 197 30.20 11.07 3.20
C GLN A 197 31.16 10.80 2.04
N SER A 198 31.44 9.54 1.69
CA SER A 198 32.31 9.18 0.57
C SER A 198 31.76 9.65 -0.77
N VAL A 199 30.42 9.71 -0.88
CA VAL A 199 29.69 10.29 -2.01
C VAL A 199 29.39 11.77 -1.83
N GLY A 200 29.99 12.44 -0.84
CA GLY A 200 29.91 13.89 -0.66
C GLY A 200 28.63 14.38 0.03
N ILE A 201 27.90 13.52 0.75
CA ILE A 201 26.72 13.90 1.52
C ILE A 201 27.03 13.84 3.03
N GLN A 202 26.89 14.96 3.72
CA GLN A 202 26.91 15.01 5.18
C GLN A 202 25.48 14.87 5.70
N PRO A 203 25.14 13.87 6.53
CA PRO A 203 23.83 13.83 7.16
C PRO A 203 23.69 14.95 8.20
N ASP A 204 22.51 15.56 8.23
CA ASP A 204 22.11 16.55 9.24
C ASP A 204 21.48 15.87 10.45
N ILE A 205 20.68 14.82 10.20
CA ILE A 205 19.98 14.02 11.22
C ILE A 205 20.30 12.54 11.03
N LEU A 206 20.60 11.85 12.12
CA LEU A 206 20.74 10.40 12.17
C LEU A 206 19.55 9.79 12.89
N LEU A 207 18.87 8.86 12.23
CA LEU A 207 17.78 8.09 12.84
C LEU A 207 18.30 6.67 13.15
N CYS A 208 18.57 6.42 14.42
CA CYS A 208 19.26 5.22 14.89
C CYS A 208 18.27 4.13 15.31
N ARG A 209 17.99 3.19 14.41
CA ARG A 209 17.12 2.04 14.68
C ARG A 209 17.77 1.08 15.68
N CYS A 210 16.99 0.68 16.68
CA CYS A 210 17.44 -0.18 17.76
C CYS A 210 16.25 -0.84 18.48
N ASP A 211 16.51 -2.01 19.06
CA ASP A 211 15.52 -2.83 19.79
C ASP A 211 15.42 -2.50 21.29
N ARG A 212 16.24 -1.54 21.76
CA ARG A 212 16.37 -1.16 23.17
C ARG A 212 16.97 0.24 23.33
N GLU A 213 16.87 0.79 24.52
CA GLU A 213 17.42 2.10 24.86
C GLU A 213 18.91 2.21 24.51
N ILE A 214 19.28 3.32 23.85
CA ILE A 214 20.68 3.64 23.53
C ILE A 214 21.26 4.44 24.69
N PRO A 215 22.30 3.94 25.40
CA PRO A 215 22.94 4.70 26.47
C PRO A 215 23.44 6.07 25.97
N ILE A 216 23.29 7.09 26.82
CA ILE A 216 23.68 8.47 26.49
C ILE A 216 25.13 8.59 25.97
N ASN A 217 26.05 7.78 26.51
CA ASN A 217 27.44 7.77 26.08
C ASN A 217 27.62 7.22 24.65
N GLU A 218 26.86 6.19 24.27
CA GLU A 218 26.88 5.67 22.90
C GLU A 218 26.22 6.65 21.92
N ARG A 219 25.16 7.35 22.33
CA ARG A 219 24.55 8.45 21.54
C ARG A 219 25.55 9.60 21.30
N ARG A 220 26.26 10.05 22.35
CA ARG A 220 27.34 11.05 22.25
C ARG A 220 28.48 10.61 21.35
N LYS A 221 28.83 9.33 21.43
CA LYS A 221 29.88 8.73 20.60
C LYS A 221 29.46 8.73 19.13
N ILE A 222 28.24 8.31 18.81
CA ILE A 222 27.69 8.43 17.43
C ILE A 222 27.80 9.88 16.95
N ALA A 223 27.32 10.84 17.73
CA ALA A 223 27.35 12.26 17.37
C ALA A 223 28.77 12.73 17.00
N ARG A 224 29.76 12.45 17.86
CA ARG A 224 31.16 12.82 17.65
C ARG A 224 31.80 12.13 16.46
N PHE A 225 31.59 10.82 16.29
CA PHE A 225 32.21 10.08 15.19
C PHE A 225 31.59 10.40 13.83
N CYS A 226 30.30 10.75 13.81
CA CYS A 226 29.57 11.06 12.58
C CYS A 226 29.54 12.56 12.26
N ASN A 227 30.16 13.39 13.10
CA ASN A 227 30.19 14.85 12.97
C ASN A 227 28.79 15.50 12.88
N VAL A 228 27.88 15.08 13.76
CA VAL A 228 26.52 15.63 13.89
C VAL A 228 26.26 16.13 15.30
N ARG A 229 25.26 17.01 15.48
CA ARG A 229 24.86 17.46 16.82
C ARG A 229 24.29 16.29 17.62
N GLU A 230 24.52 16.27 18.94
CA GLU A 230 24.00 15.21 19.83
C GLU A 230 22.47 15.12 19.79
N ALA A 231 21.80 16.28 19.70
CA ALA A 231 20.35 16.38 19.56
C ALA A 231 19.85 15.74 18.25
N ALA A 232 20.64 15.84 17.17
CA ALA A 232 20.33 15.28 15.84
C ALA A 232 20.60 13.77 15.71
N VAL A 233 21.09 13.10 16.76
CA VAL A 233 21.14 11.63 16.84
C VAL A 233 19.84 11.15 17.48
N ILE A 234 18.84 10.85 16.69
CA ILE A 234 17.49 10.49 17.13
C ILE A 234 17.40 8.97 17.31
N PRO A 235 17.13 8.46 18.52
CA PRO A 235 16.79 7.06 18.70
C PRO A 235 15.47 6.73 18.02
N ALA A 236 15.46 5.64 17.25
CA ALA A 236 14.27 5.09 16.66
C ALA A 236 14.05 3.68 17.20
N TYR A 237 13.39 3.60 18.36
CA TYR A 237 13.15 2.33 19.04
C TYR A 237 12.10 1.49 18.33
N ASP A 238 12.24 0.17 18.45
CA ASP A 238 11.15 -0.75 18.13
C ASP A 238 9.91 -0.43 18.97
N VAL A 239 8.77 -0.41 18.31
CA VAL A 239 7.46 -0.13 18.92
C VAL A 239 6.54 -1.33 18.74
N ASP A 240 5.58 -1.46 19.64
CA ASP A 240 4.57 -2.54 19.62
C ASP A 240 3.56 -2.38 18.48
N ASN A 241 3.34 -1.15 18.02
CA ASN A 241 2.46 -0.84 16.90
C ASN A 241 3.00 0.35 16.10
N ILE A 242 2.81 0.33 14.78
CA ILE A 242 3.41 1.33 13.88
C ILE A 242 2.88 2.76 14.10
N TYR A 243 1.68 2.90 14.66
CA TYR A 243 1.06 4.20 14.91
C TYR A 243 1.65 4.93 16.13
N GLN A 244 2.48 4.24 16.93
CA GLN A 244 3.28 4.84 18.00
C GLN A 244 4.49 5.61 17.46
N VAL A 245 4.91 5.38 16.20
CA VAL A 245 6.14 5.96 15.65
C VAL A 245 6.15 7.49 15.65
N PRO A 246 5.08 8.21 15.21
CA PRO A 246 5.05 9.68 15.29
C PRO A 246 5.27 10.20 16.70
N ILE A 247 4.62 9.60 17.70
CA ILE A 247 4.75 9.96 19.11
C ILE A 247 6.18 9.70 19.61
N SER A 248 6.72 8.52 19.32
CA SER A 248 8.07 8.11 19.74
C SER A 248 9.14 9.05 19.14
N TYR A 249 9.07 9.32 17.84
CA TYR A 249 10.04 10.18 17.18
C TYR A 249 9.94 11.64 17.62
N HIS A 250 8.73 12.14 17.86
CA HIS A 250 8.52 13.46 18.44
C HIS A 250 9.11 13.55 19.86
N GLN A 251 8.89 12.53 20.71
CA GLN A 251 9.44 12.47 22.07
C GLN A 251 10.97 12.60 22.08
N TYR A 252 11.65 12.07 21.06
CA TYR A 252 13.10 12.21 20.91
C TYR A 252 13.56 13.42 20.11
N GLY A 253 12.62 14.26 19.64
CA GLY A 253 12.87 15.56 19.04
C GLY A 253 13.14 15.54 17.53
N LEU A 254 12.71 14.52 16.79
CA LEU A 254 12.98 14.44 15.34
C LEU A 254 12.50 15.68 14.58
N ASP A 255 11.24 16.02 14.75
CA ASP A 255 10.58 17.14 14.11
C ASP A 255 11.12 18.49 14.63
N ASN A 256 11.49 18.58 15.92
CA ASN A 256 12.18 19.74 16.48
C ASN A 256 13.53 20.00 15.78
N GLU A 257 14.31 18.96 15.53
CA GLU A 257 15.60 19.06 14.85
C GLU A 257 15.44 19.47 13.38
N VAL A 258 14.37 19.02 12.71
CA VAL A 258 14.01 19.49 11.35
C VAL A 258 13.69 20.99 11.37
N LEU A 259 12.87 21.47 12.31
CA LEU A 259 12.57 22.90 12.40
C LEU A 259 13.81 23.73 12.74
N HIS A 260 14.65 23.24 13.65
CA HIS A 260 15.91 23.89 14.01
C HIS A 260 16.82 24.06 12.79
N HIS A 261 17.01 23.00 11.99
CA HIS A 261 17.82 23.04 10.78
C HIS A 261 17.36 24.14 9.80
N PHE A 262 16.06 24.24 9.58
CA PHE A 262 15.49 25.24 8.67
C PHE A 262 15.24 26.61 9.31
N GLY A 263 15.63 26.83 10.57
CA GLY A 263 15.41 28.08 11.29
C GLY A 263 13.93 28.43 11.48
N LEU A 264 13.06 27.42 11.58
CA LEU A 264 11.62 27.56 11.70
C LEU A 264 11.17 27.54 13.16
N GLN A 265 10.05 28.23 13.42
CA GLN A 265 9.32 28.17 14.68
C GLN A 265 7.90 27.72 14.40
N ALA A 266 7.43 26.73 15.15
CA ALA A 266 6.06 26.24 15.12
C ALA A 266 5.65 25.80 16.53
N GLN A 267 4.34 25.65 16.73
CA GLN A 267 3.82 25.05 17.95
C GLN A 267 4.17 23.55 18.00
N ASP A 268 4.09 22.95 19.20
CA ASP A 268 4.20 21.50 19.36
C ASP A 268 3.07 20.78 18.61
N PRO A 269 3.33 19.58 18.07
CA PRO A 269 2.36 18.86 17.27
C PRO A 269 1.23 18.34 18.16
N ASP A 270 0.00 18.46 17.67
CA ASP A 270 -1.12 17.77 18.30
C ASP A 270 -1.15 16.29 17.88
N LEU A 271 -0.59 15.43 18.74
CA LEU A 271 -0.53 13.98 18.50
C LEU A 271 -1.63 13.19 19.21
N ARG A 272 -2.61 13.85 19.82
CA ARG A 272 -3.73 13.18 20.53
C ARG A 272 -4.45 12.12 19.69
N PRO A 273 -4.71 12.32 18.38
CA PRO A 273 -5.34 11.29 17.56
C PRO A 273 -4.51 9.99 17.47
N TRP A 274 -3.17 10.10 17.47
CA TRP A 274 -2.26 8.95 17.48
C TRP A 274 -2.26 8.25 18.84
N ASP A 275 -2.34 9.00 19.94
CA ASP A 275 -2.47 8.44 21.28
C ASP A 275 -3.78 7.65 21.43
N GLU A 276 -4.89 8.18 20.91
CA GLU A 276 -6.19 7.51 20.91
C GLU A 276 -6.17 6.18 20.13
N ILE A 277 -5.53 6.16 18.95
CA ILE A 277 -5.32 4.93 18.18
C ILE A 277 -4.50 3.92 18.99
N CYS A 278 -3.35 4.34 19.54
CA CYS A 278 -2.49 3.45 20.32
C CYS A 278 -3.23 2.88 21.55
N ASN A 279 -4.01 3.71 22.24
CA ASN A 279 -4.81 3.30 23.38
C ASN A 279 -5.87 2.27 23.00
N THR A 280 -6.54 2.46 21.86
CA THR A 280 -7.55 1.53 21.33
C THR A 280 -6.93 0.17 20.99
N ILE A 281 -5.75 0.16 20.36
CA ILE A 281 -5.04 -1.08 20.01
C ILE A 281 -4.58 -1.84 21.26
N ARG A 282 -4.08 -1.13 22.28
CA ARG A 282 -3.61 -1.73 23.53
C ARG A 282 -4.74 -2.21 24.42
N ASN A 283 -5.90 -1.55 24.38
CA ASN A 283 -7.05 -1.83 25.25
C ASN A 283 -8.35 -2.07 24.46
N PRO A 284 -8.43 -3.16 23.66
CA PRO A 284 -9.64 -3.48 22.92
C PRO A 284 -10.76 -4.01 23.85
N GLU A 285 -12.03 -3.77 23.49
CA GLU A 285 -13.21 -4.27 24.21
C GLU A 285 -13.57 -5.74 23.89
N GLY A 286 -12.81 -6.36 22.99
CA GLY A 286 -13.03 -7.74 22.54
C GLY A 286 -12.10 -8.12 21.41
N GLU A 287 -12.25 -9.34 20.91
CA GLU A 287 -11.47 -9.88 19.80
C GLU A 287 -12.41 -10.50 18.76
N VAL A 288 -12.03 -10.43 17.49
CA VAL A 288 -12.69 -11.12 16.36
C VAL A 288 -11.65 -11.85 15.53
N THR A 289 -11.98 -13.06 15.09
CA THR A 289 -11.13 -13.92 14.26
C THR A 289 -11.57 -13.87 12.81
N ILE A 290 -10.73 -13.31 11.95
CA ILE A 290 -10.99 -13.14 10.52
C ILE A 290 -10.12 -14.13 9.73
N GLY A 291 -10.73 -15.00 8.94
CA GLY A 291 -9.99 -15.87 8.03
C GLY A 291 -9.70 -15.18 6.71
N ILE A 292 -8.43 -15.06 6.34
CA ILE A 292 -7.99 -14.53 5.04
C ILE A 292 -7.69 -15.72 4.11
N VAL A 293 -8.55 -15.93 3.11
CA VAL A 293 -8.42 -17.02 2.13
C VAL A 293 -7.57 -16.54 0.95
N GLY A 294 -6.25 -16.56 1.16
CA GLY A 294 -5.27 -15.97 0.26
C GLY A 294 -4.48 -16.99 -0.56
N LYS A 295 -3.90 -16.52 -1.67
CA LYS A 295 -2.92 -17.27 -2.46
C LYS A 295 -1.49 -17.05 -1.96
N TYR A 296 -1.21 -15.87 -1.40
CA TYR A 296 0.13 -15.40 -1.03
C TYR A 296 0.32 -15.38 0.50
N ILE A 297 0.02 -16.48 1.20
CA ILE A 297 0.03 -16.50 2.69
C ILE A 297 1.43 -16.51 3.34
N GLN A 298 2.48 -16.78 2.56
CA GLN A 298 3.86 -16.90 3.08
C GLN A 298 4.56 -15.56 3.25
N LEU A 299 4.07 -14.49 2.60
CA LEU A 299 4.64 -13.15 2.72
C LEU A 299 3.53 -12.18 3.16
N PRO A 300 3.51 -11.76 4.43
CA PRO A 300 2.52 -10.81 4.94
C PRO A 300 2.45 -9.51 4.14
N ASP A 301 3.58 -9.05 3.59
CA ASP A 301 3.67 -7.81 2.82
C ASP A 301 2.91 -7.84 1.49
N ALA A 302 2.56 -9.03 0.97
CA ALA A 302 1.72 -9.17 -0.22
C ALA A 302 0.27 -8.68 0.00
N TYR A 303 -0.13 -8.50 1.26
CA TYR A 303 -1.46 -8.07 1.69
C TYR A 303 -1.37 -6.98 2.78
N LYS A 304 -0.38 -6.09 2.67
CA LYS A 304 -0.09 -5.09 3.71
C LYS A 304 -1.26 -4.13 3.90
N SER A 305 -1.74 -3.47 2.85
CA SER A 305 -2.88 -2.56 2.90
C SER A 305 -4.16 -3.25 3.37
N LEU A 306 -4.37 -4.51 3.00
CA LEU A 306 -5.50 -5.31 3.49
C LEU A 306 -5.44 -5.50 5.01
N THR A 307 -4.28 -5.89 5.53
CA THR A 307 -4.03 -6.11 6.96
C THR A 307 -4.21 -4.81 7.75
N GLU A 308 -3.71 -3.69 7.22
CA GLU A 308 -3.91 -2.37 7.80
C GLU A 308 -5.39 -1.97 7.79
N ALA A 309 -6.11 -2.17 6.68
CA ALA A 309 -7.52 -1.82 6.58
C ALA A 309 -8.42 -2.62 7.55
N LEU A 310 -8.11 -3.91 7.76
CA LEU A 310 -8.74 -4.72 8.80
C LEU A 310 -8.44 -4.18 10.20
N THR A 311 -7.19 -3.79 10.46
CA THR A 311 -6.79 -3.14 11.72
C THR A 311 -7.54 -1.83 11.95
N HIS A 312 -7.70 -1.00 10.92
CA HIS A 312 -8.50 0.24 10.98
C HIS A 312 -9.97 -0.05 11.30
N GLY A 313 -10.56 -1.09 10.71
CA GLY A 313 -11.90 -1.55 11.06
C GLY A 313 -12.00 -2.02 12.51
N GLY A 314 -10.95 -2.66 13.04
CA GLY A 314 -10.80 -3.02 14.45
C GLY A 314 -10.76 -1.80 15.37
N ILE A 315 -9.93 -0.81 15.04
CA ILE A 315 -9.83 0.46 15.78
C ILE A 315 -11.20 1.14 15.85
N ALA A 316 -11.89 1.29 14.71
CA ALA A 316 -13.21 1.93 14.65
C ALA A 316 -14.29 1.19 15.47
N ASN A 317 -14.14 -0.11 15.69
CA ASN A 317 -15.07 -0.94 16.46
C ASN A 317 -14.58 -1.29 17.88
N MET A 318 -13.44 -0.73 18.29
CA MET A 318 -12.75 -1.02 19.56
C MET A 318 -12.54 -2.53 19.80
N VAL A 319 -12.15 -3.28 18.77
CA VAL A 319 -11.85 -4.72 18.87
C VAL A 319 -10.51 -5.05 18.27
N ARG A 320 -9.85 -6.07 18.85
CA ARG A 320 -8.67 -6.68 18.26
C ARG A 320 -9.08 -7.58 17.11
N VAL A 321 -8.41 -7.42 15.97
CA VAL A 321 -8.62 -8.28 14.80
C VAL A 321 -7.51 -9.33 14.78
N LYS A 322 -7.87 -10.58 15.02
CA LYS A 322 -6.98 -11.73 14.87
C LYS A 322 -7.11 -12.30 13.47
N LEU A 323 -5.99 -12.42 12.77
CA LEU A 323 -5.96 -12.91 11.39
C LEU A 323 -5.55 -14.38 11.35
N GLU A 324 -6.38 -15.20 10.72
CA GLU A 324 -6.07 -16.60 10.41
C GLU A 324 -5.81 -16.71 8.90
N TRP A 325 -4.56 -16.98 8.53
CA TRP A 325 -4.15 -17.10 7.13
C TRP A 325 -4.47 -18.49 6.60
N ILE A 326 -5.35 -18.57 5.60
CA ILE A 326 -5.82 -19.83 5.04
C ILE A 326 -5.38 -19.89 3.58
N ALA A 327 -4.60 -20.92 3.25
CA ALA A 327 -4.18 -21.16 1.88
C ALA A 327 -5.41 -21.55 1.04
N SER A 328 -5.67 -20.83 -0.05
CA SER A 328 -6.86 -21.09 -0.87
C SER A 328 -6.87 -22.50 -1.47
N ASP A 329 -5.71 -23.06 -1.81
CA ASP A 329 -5.55 -24.43 -2.32
C ASP A 329 -5.89 -25.51 -1.27
N ALA A 330 -5.75 -25.21 0.03
CA ALA A 330 -6.18 -26.11 1.09
C ALA A 330 -7.71 -26.30 1.12
N LEU A 331 -8.48 -25.35 0.59
CA LEU A 331 -9.94 -25.40 0.54
C LEU A 331 -10.50 -26.08 -0.72
N GLU A 332 -9.66 -26.58 -1.61
CA GLU A 332 -10.10 -27.29 -2.82
C GLU A 332 -10.54 -28.73 -2.52
N LYS A 333 -10.24 -29.25 -1.32
CA LYS A 333 -10.67 -30.58 -0.85
C LYS A 333 -11.91 -30.44 0.03
N GLU A 334 -13.01 -31.11 -0.36
CA GLU A 334 -14.33 -30.94 0.26
C GLU A 334 -14.40 -31.21 1.78
N GLY A 335 -13.52 -32.08 2.32
CA GLY A 335 -13.49 -32.40 3.75
C GLY A 335 -12.96 -31.30 4.66
N ASP A 336 -12.11 -30.41 4.14
CA ASP A 336 -11.30 -29.49 4.94
C ASP A 336 -12.02 -28.14 5.18
N VAL A 337 -12.99 -27.77 4.33
CA VAL A 337 -13.61 -26.44 4.33
C VAL A 337 -14.37 -26.13 5.61
N SER A 338 -15.26 -27.04 6.05
CA SER A 338 -16.08 -26.79 7.24
C SER A 338 -15.25 -26.79 8.52
N GLU A 339 -14.26 -27.69 8.62
CA GLU A 339 -13.38 -27.78 9.79
C GLU A 339 -12.53 -26.52 9.97
N ILE A 340 -12.01 -25.97 8.86
CA ILE A 340 -11.19 -24.76 8.86
C ILE A 340 -12.05 -23.52 9.11
N LEU A 341 -13.17 -23.37 8.39
CA LEU A 341 -13.94 -22.12 8.37
C LEU A 341 -14.94 -21.96 9.52
N SER A 342 -15.36 -23.05 10.18
CA SER A 342 -16.34 -22.98 11.28
C SER A 342 -15.88 -22.22 12.52
N LYS A 343 -14.56 -22.04 12.67
CA LYS A 343 -13.93 -21.37 13.82
C LYS A 343 -13.81 -19.84 13.63
N LEU A 344 -14.27 -19.32 12.49
CA LEU A 344 -14.08 -17.93 12.10
C LEU A 344 -15.33 -17.09 12.39
N ASP A 345 -15.09 -15.84 12.79
CA ASP A 345 -16.14 -14.83 12.94
C ASP A 345 -16.49 -14.16 11.60
N ALA A 346 -15.55 -14.15 10.65
CA ALA A 346 -15.78 -13.68 9.30
C ALA A 346 -14.74 -14.21 8.29
N ILE A 347 -15.07 -14.18 7.01
CA ILE A 347 -14.26 -14.68 5.91
C ILE A 347 -13.96 -13.54 4.92
N MET A 348 -12.67 -13.33 4.66
CA MET A 348 -12.18 -12.38 3.67
C MET A 348 -11.48 -13.10 2.52
N VAL A 349 -11.89 -12.80 1.30
CA VAL A 349 -11.27 -13.32 0.08
C VAL A 349 -10.64 -12.15 -0.68
N PRO A 350 -9.31 -11.97 -0.58
CA PRO A 350 -8.62 -10.88 -1.27
C PRO A 350 -8.40 -11.18 -2.77
N GLY A 351 -7.84 -10.19 -3.46
CA GLY A 351 -7.35 -10.35 -4.82
C GLY A 351 -6.32 -11.47 -4.97
N GLY A 352 -6.22 -12.02 -6.17
CA GLY A 352 -5.15 -12.95 -6.53
C GLY A 352 -5.33 -13.48 -7.93
N PHE A 353 -4.41 -13.13 -8.82
CA PHE A 353 -4.44 -13.47 -10.24
C PHE A 353 -4.19 -14.96 -10.52
N GLY A 354 -4.75 -15.44 -11.61
CA GLY A 354 -4.57 -16.79 -12.17
C GLY A 354 -5.43 -17.88 -11.53
N GLU A 355 -5.48 -19.04 -12.19
CA GLU A 355 -6.36 -20.17 -11.86
C GLU A 355 -6.10 -20.81 -10.49
N ARG A 356 -4.83 -20.88 -10.06
CA ARG A 356 -4.46 -21.58 -8.82
C ARG A 356 -5.16 -20.99 -7.59
N GLY A 357 -5.94 -21.81 -6.87
CA GLY A 357 -6.65 -21.42 -5.67
C GLY A 357 -8.02 -20.77 -5.92
N ALA A 358 -8.50 -20.73 -7.17
CA ALA A 358 -9.82 -20.20 -7.50
C ALA A 358 -10.95 -21.04 -6.88
N GLU A 359 -10.89 -22.35 -7.00
CA GLU A 359 -11.95 -23.25 -6.50
C GLU A 359 -12.08 -23.19 -4.97
N GLY A 360 -10.97 -23.08 -4.23
CA GLY A 360 -11.03 -22.92 -2.78
C GLY A 360 -11.63 -21.59 -2.33
N LYS A 361 -11.45 -20.51 -3.11
CA LYS A 361 -12.11 -19.23 -2.85
C LYS A 361 -13.61 -19.28 -3.15
N ILE A 362 -14.01 -20.00 -4.20
CA ILE A 362 -15.42 -20.29 -4.50
C ILE A 362 -16.04 -21.11 -3.35
N ALA A 363 -15.33 -22.11 -2.83
CA ALA A 363 -15.76 -22.90 -1.69
C ALA A 363 -15.92 -22.05 -0.41
N ALA A 364 -15.01 -21.10 -0.17
CA ALA A 364 -15.11 -20.16 0.95
C ALA A 364 -16.34 -19.24 0.82
N ALA A 365 -16.60 -18.69 -0.37
CA ALA A 365 -17.79 -17.89 -0.64
C ALA A 365 -19.09 -18.69 -0.42
N ARG A 366 -19.12 -19.95 -0.89
CA ARG A 366 -20.24 -20.86 -0.67
C ARG A 366 -20.48 -21.12 0.81
N TYR A 367 -19.42 -21.47 1.54
CA TYR A 367 -19.51 -21.74 2.97
C TYR A 367 -20.06 -20.53 3.72
N ALA A 368 -19.56 -19.34 3.40
CA ALA A 368 -20.00 -18.11 4.03
C ALA A 368 -21.50 -17.85 3.79
N ARG A 369 -21.93 -17.95 2.51
CA ARG A 369 -23.34 -17.79 2.10
C ARG A 369 -24.27 -18.78 2.80
N GLU A 370 -23.91 -20.06 2.84
CA GLU A 370 -24.74 -21.12 3.40
C GLU A 370 -24.81 -21.08 4.94
N ASN A 371 -23.73 -20.68 5.61
CA ASN A 371 -23.62 -20.67 7.08
C ASN A 371 -23.79 -19.28 7.70
N LYS A 372 -24.21 -18.29 6.91
CA LYS A 372 -24.42 -16.90 7.33
C LYS A 372 -23.19 -16.29 8.02
N VAL A 373 -21.99 -16.62 7.54
CA VAL A 373 -20.73 -16.07 8.04
C VAL A 373 -20.45 -14.77 7.27
N PRO A 374 -20.19 -13.63 7.92
CA PRO A 374 -19.82 -12.39 7.25
C PRO A 374 -18.73 -12.62 6.18
N TYR A 375 -18.99 -12.17 4.96
CA TYR A 375 -18.11 -12.40 3.81
C TYR A 375 -17.74 -11.10 3.12
N PHE A 376 -16.43 -10.85 2.95
CA PHE A 376 -15.90 -9.75 2.15
C PHE A 376 -15.00 -10.25 1.01
N GLY A 377 -15.46 -10.13 -0.24
CA GLY A 377 -14.67 -10.43 -1.44
C GLY A 377 -14.12 -9.16 -2.09
N ILE A 378 -12.82 -9.11 -2.36
CA ILE A 378 -12.16 -7.95 -2.99
C ILE A 378 -11.57 -8.36 -4.35
N CYS A 379 -11.92 -7.61 -5.40
CA CYS A 379 -11.51 -7.85 -6.77
C CYS A 379 -11.80 -9.30 -7.20
N PHE A 380 -10.77 -10.14 -7.25
CA PHE A 380 -10.92 -11.57 -7.50
C PHE A 380 -11.88 -12.26 -6.52
N GLY A 381 -11.94 -11.83 -5.26
CA GLY A 381 -12.91 -12.36 -4.30
C GLY A 381 -14.37 -12.14 -4.72
N MET A 382 -14.70 -10.95 -5.24
CA MET A 382 -16.02 -10.70 -5.81
C MET A 382 -16.30 -11.63 -6.99
N GLN A 383 -15.36 -11.74 -7.92
CA GLN A 383 -15.49 -12.62 -9.09
C GLN A 383 -15.76 -14.07 -8.68
N MET A 384 -15.06 -14.58 -7.65
CA MET A 384 -15.29 -15.94 -7.14
C MET A 384 -16.66 -16.09 -6.49
N ALA A 385 -17.16 -15.08 -5.77
CA ALA A 385 -18.53 -15.10 -5.23
C ALA A 385 -19.59 -15.11 -6.34
N VAL A 386 -19.37 -14.40 -7.43
CA VAL A 386 -20.28 -14.39 -8.59
C VAL A 386 -20.27 -15.75 -9.31
N LEU A 387 -19.09 -16.36 -9.49
CA LEU A 387 -18.96 -17.73 -10.03
C LEU A 387 -19.63 -18.77 -9.13
N GLU A 388 -19.50 -18.62 -7.81
CA GLU A 388 -20.19 -19.46 -6.83
C GLU A 388 -21.72 -19.42 -7.03
N ALA A 389 -22.28 -18.21 -7.09
CA ALA A 389 -23.72 -18.02 -7.30
C ALA A 389 -24.18 -18.61 -8.64
N ALA A 390 -23.42 -18.42 -9.71
CA ALA A 390 -23.74 -18.96 -11.03
C ALA A 390 -23.78 -20.50 -11.02
N ARG A 391 -22.75 -21.15 -10.45
CA ARG A 391 -22.61 -22.61 -10.45
C ARG A 391 -23.60 -23.30 -9.50
N ASN A 392 -23.84 -22.70 -8.34
CA ASN A 392 -24.60 -23.35 -7.26
C ASN A 392 -26.07 -22.92 -7.21
N LEU A 393 -26.41 -21.68 -7.60
CA LEU A 393 -27.79 -21.18 -7.53
C LEU A 393 -28.46 -21.04 -8.90
N ALA A 394 -27.74 -20.55 -9.92
CA ALA A 394 -28.29 -20.36 -11.27
C ALA A 394 -28.17 -21.60 -12.18
N GLY A 395 -27.50 -22.67 -11.72
CA GLY A 395 -27.35 -23.91 -12.47
C GLY A 395 -26.36 -23.84 -13.64
N LEU A 396 -25.59 -22.76 -13.76
CA LEU A 396 -24.55 -22.57 -14.77
C LEU A 396 -23.28 -23.32 -14.39
N LYS A 397 -23.32 -24.65 -14.46
CA LYS A 397 -22.24 -25.54 -13.96
C LYS A 397 -20.88 -25.28 -14.63
N ASP A 398 -20.88 -24.88 -15.90
CA ASP A 398 -19.67 -24.59 -16.68
C ASP A 398 -19.20 -23.12 -16.59
N ALA A 399 -19.85 -22.30 -15.75
CA ALA A 399 -19.46 -20.88 -15.58
C ALA A 399 -18.00 -20.76 -15.12
N SER A 400 -17.20 -19.98 -15.83
CA SER A 400 -15.77 -19.78 -15.49
C SER A 400 -15.28 -18.38 -15.87
N SER A 401 -14.03 -18.08 -15.52
CA SER A 401 -13.30 -16.90 -16.01
C SER A 401 -12.54 -17.26 -17.29
N SER A 402 -12.54 -16.36 -18.29
CA SER A 402 -11.66 -16.52 -19.46
C SER A 402 -10.17 -16.42 -19.09
N GLU A 403 -9.84 -15.88 -17.90
CA GLU A 403 -8.49 -15.91 -17.31
C GLU A 403 -7.96 -17.34 -17.12
N PHE A 404 -8.85 -18.32 -16.89
CA PHE A 404 -8.47 -19.71 -16.63
C PHE A 404 -8.41 -20.54 -17.93
N GLY A 405 -8.63 -19.89 -19.07
CA GLY A 405 -8.68 -20.52 -20.39
C GLY A 405 -10.09 -20.57 -20.99
N PRO A 406 -10.24 -21.23 -22.15
CA PRO A 406 -11.51 -21.24 -22.89
C PRO A 406 -12.65 -21.91 -22.12
N THR A 407 -13.78 -21.22 -21.99
CA THR A 407 -15.03 -21.77 -21.42
C THR A 407 -16.23 -21.48 -22.32
N LYS A 408 -17.26 -22.33 -22.24
CA LYS A 408 -18.55 -22.12 -22.92
C LYS A 408 -19.41 -21.06 -22.25
N THR A 409 -19.14 -20.78 -20.97
CA THR A 409 -19.88 -19.81 -20.18
C THR A 409 -18.87 -18.90 -19.47
N PRO A 410 -18.28 -17.93 -20.19
CA PRO A 410 -17.33 -17.01 -19.57
C PRO A 410 -18.16 -15.99 -18.76
N LEU A 411 -18.27 -16.22 -17.46
CA LEU A 411 -19.00 -15.30 -16.58
C LEU A 411 -18.13 -14.10 -16.22
N VAL A 412 -16.83 -14.32 -16.20
CA VAL A 412 -15.80 -13.29 -16.00
C VAL A 412 -14.90 -13.29 -17.24
N GLY A 413 -14.63 -12.13 -17.81
CA GLY A 413 -13.83 -12.04 -19.03
C GLY A 413 -13.33 -10.63 -19.32
N LEU A 414 -12.47 -10.47 -20.33
CA LEU A 414 -12.04 -9.13 -20.76
C LEU A 414 -13.23 -8.35 -21.33
N MET A 415 -13.29 -7.03 -21.12
CA MET A 415 -14.38 -6.19 -21.65
C MET A 415 -14.59 -6.35 -23.17
N THR A 416 -13.52 -6.59 -23.93
CA THR A 416 -13.55 -6.76 -25.39
C THR A 416 -14.25 -8.05 -25.82
N GLU A 417 -14.42 -9.04 -24.94
CA GLU A 417 -15.04 -10.33 -25.29
C GLU A 417 -16.57 -10.23 -25.49
N TRP A 418 -17.20 -9.18 -24.93
CA TRP A 418 -18.65 -9.06 -24.81
C TRP A 418 -19.27 -7.95 -25.65
N SER A 419 -18.44 -7.07 -26.24
CA SER A 419 -18.89 -5.93 -27.07
C SER A 419 -19.35 -6.37 -28.46
N LYS A 420 -20.24 -7.37 -28.54
CA LYS A 420 -20.69 -8.00 -29.79
C LYS A 420 -21.81 -7.25 -30.53
N ASP A 421 -22.29 -6.12 -30.01
CA ASP A 421 -23.33 -5.33 -30.68
C ASP A 421 -22.77 -4.22 -31.59
N GLY A 422 -21.82 -4.58 -32.48
CA GLY A 422 -21.58 -3.80 -33.70
C GLY A 422 -20.20 -3.17 -33.94
N GLY A 423 -19.13 -3.62 -33.28
CA GLY A 423 -17.76 -3.20 -33.60
C GLY A 423 -16.80 -4.39 -33.55
N SER A 424 -15.85 -4.45 -34.49
CA SER A 424 -14.88 -5.54 -34.72
C SER A 424 -14.37 -6.22 -33.44
N VAL A 425 -14.43 -7.55 -33.43
CA VAL A 425 -13.71 -8.40 -32.46
C VAL A 425 -12.21 -8.17 -32.67
N GLU A 426 -11.60 -7.32 -31.85
CA GLU A 426 -10.14 -7.38 -31.67
C GLU A 426 -9.83 -8.63 -30.86
N ARG A 427 -9.65 -9.75 -31.58
CA ARG A 427 -8.94 -10.91 -31.05
C ARG A 427 -7.48 -10.48 -30.93
N ARG A 428 -7.06 -10.16 -29.71
CA ARG A 428 -5.65 -9.98 -29.40
C ARG A 428 -4.89 -11.30 -29.58
N SER A 429 -3.71 -11.23 -30.19
CA SER A 429 -2.73 -12.32 -30.17
C SER A 429 -1.81 -12.16 -28.95
N ASP A 430 -1.03 -13.19 -28.62
CA ASP A 430 -0.02 -13.16 -27.54
C ASP A 430 1.08 -12.08 -27.72
N GLU A 431 1.02 -11.28 -28.80
CA GLU A 431 1.97 -10.21 -29.15
C GLU A 431 1.44 -8.79 -28.82
N ASP A 432 0.18 -8.65 -28.38
CA ASP A 432 -0.39 -7.34 -28.03
C ASP A 432 0.03 -6.85 -26.64
N ASP A 433 0.20 -5.54 -26.50
CA ASP A 433 0.65 -4.89 -25.27
C ASP A 433 -0.30 -5.22 -24.09
N LEU A 434 0.23 -5.94 -23.10
CA LEU A 434 -0.52 -6.50 -21.97
C LEU A 434 -1.26 -5.42 -21.13
N GLY A 435 -0.91 -4.14 -21.31
CA GLY A 435 -1.45 -3.01 -20.55
C GLY A 435 -2.75 -2.37 -21.08
N GLY A 436 -3.11 -2.58 -22.35
CA GLY A 436 -4.13 -1.75 -23.04
C GLY A 436 -5.59 -1.89 -22.60
N THR A 437 -5.91 -2.70 -21.58
CA THR A 437 -7.29 -2.93 -21.06
C THR A 437 -7.39 -2.85 -19.53
N MET A 438 -6.31 -2.47 -18.84
CA MET A 438 -6.28 -2.48 -17.38
C MET A 438 -7.00 -1.27 -16.79
N ARG A 439 -7.93 -1.50 -15.86
CA ARG A 439 -8.54 -0.45 -15.05
C ARG A 439 -7.64 -0.18 -13.85
N LEU A 440 -7.05 1.01 -13.84
CA LEU A 440 -6.09 1.46 -12.83
C LEU A 440 -6.53 2.81 -12.23
N GLY A 441 -6.53 2.89 -10.90
CA GLY A 441 -6.86 4.12 -10.18
C GLY A 441 -8.35 4.32 -9.94
N ASN A 442 -8.78 5.55 -9.69
CA ASN A 442 -10.15 5.85 -9.30
C ASN A 442 -11.13 5.68 -10.46
N TYR A 443 -12.19 4.89 -10.23
CA TYR A 443 -13.38 4.85 -11.06
C TYR A 443 -14.61 5.14 -10.23
N GLU A 444 -15.60 5.75 -10.87
CA GLU A 444 -16.88 6.05 -10.26
C GLU A 444 -17.75 4.79 -10.18
N CYS A 445 -18.41 4.59 -9.04
CA CYS A 445 -19.39 3.54 -8.81
C CYS A 445 -20.68 4.18 -8.29
N LYS A 446 -21.77 3.97 -9.04
CA LYS A 446 -23.11 4.40 -8.66
C LYS A 446 -23.78 3.31 -7.82
N LEU A 447 -24.20 3.67 -6.62
CA LEU A 447 -24.81 2.76 -5.66
C LEU A 447 -26.32 2.69 -5.85
N VAL A 448 -26.87 1.48 -5.82
CA VAL A 448 -28.30 1.21 -6.01
C VAL A 448 -29.08 1.57 -4.75
N ASP A 449 -30.25 2.19 -4.91
CA ASP A 449 -31.16 2.52 -3.81
C ASP A 449 -31.53 1.29 -2.96
N GLY A 450 -31.56 1.50 -1.63
CA GLY A 450 -31.86 0.44 -0.66
C GLY A 450 -30.86 -0.71 -0.68
N SER A 451 -29.63 -0.49 -1.15
CA SER A 451 -28.53 -1.44 -0.98
C SER A 451 -27.80 -1.20 0.34
N ARG A 452 -27.25 -2.29 0.89
CA ARG A 452 -26.39 -2.19 2.08
C ARG A 452 -25.16 -1.34 1.78
N ALA A 453 -24.59 -1.46 0.58
CA ALA A 453 -23.47 -0.62 0.16
C ALA A 453 -23.78 0.89 0.25
N ARG A 454 -24.94 1.34 -0.26
CA ARG A 454 -25.38 2.75 -0.17
C ARG A 454 -25.54 3.23 1.26
N ASP A 455 -26.08 2.37 2.14
CA ASP A 455 -26.22 2.67 3.56
C ASP A 455 -24.86 2.78 4.27
N ILE A 456 -23.92 1.88 3.95
CA ILE A 456 -22.57 1.88 4.53
C ILE A 456 -21.77 3.12 4.10
N TYR A 457 -21.81 3.46 2.80
CA TYR A 457 -21.10 4.61 2.27
C TYR A 457 -21.78 5.95 2.57
N ALA A 458 -23.07 5.93 2.89
CA ALA A 458 -23.91 7.13 3.02
C ALA A 458 -23.81 8.10 1.83
N SER A 459 -23.69 7.55 0.61
CA SER A 459 -23.54 8.30 -0.63
C SER A 459 -24.27 7.61 -1.79
N GLU A 460 -24.64 8.37 -2.82
CA GLU A 460 -25.22 7.82 -4.06
C GLU A 460 -24.13 7.30 -5.01
N THR A 461 -22.95 7.90 -4.92
CA THR A 461 -21.81 7.65 -5.79
C THR A 461 -20.54 7.62 -4.98
N VAL A 462 -19.64 6.70 -5.31
CA VAL A 462 -18.30 6.58 -4.69
C VAL A 462 -17.22 6.52 -5.76
N LEU A 463 -15.99 6.90 -5.39
CA LEU A 463 -14.80 6.76 -6.23
C LEU A 463 -13.87 5.75 -5.58
N GLU A 464 -13.51 4.68 -6.28
CA GLU A 464 -12.71 3.60 -5.72
C GLU A 464 -11.58 3.17 -6.63
N ARG A 465 -10.50 2.64 -6.04
CA ARG A 465 -9.28 2.28 -6.77
C ARG A 465 -9.37 0.89 -7.39
N HIS A 466 -9.13 0.79 -8.68
CA HIS A 466 -9.10 -0.47 -9.42
C HIS A 466 -7.69 -0.91 -9.76
N ARG A 467 -7.50 -2.23 -9.83
CA ARG A 467 -6.30 -2.88 -10.36
C ARG A 467 -6.64 -4.23 -10.99
N HIS A 468 -7.39 -4.21 -12.08
CA HIS A 468 -7.84 -5.44 -12.73
C HIS A 468 -8.13 -5.24 -14.23
N ARG A 469 -8.29 -6.35 -14.94
CA ARG A 469 -8.59 -6.37 -16.39
C ARG A 469 -9.82 -7.22 -16.75
N TYR A 470 -10.26 -8.06 -15.83
CA TYR A 470 -11.34 -9.02 -16.02
C TYR A 470 -12.59 -8.51 -15.31
N GLU A 471 -13.71 -8.54 -16.01
CA GLU A 471 -14.98 -7.98 -15.56
C GLU A 471 -16.05 -9.07 -15.49
N VAL A 472 -17.00 -8.89 -14.58
CA VAL A 472 -18.21 -9.72 -14.56
C VAL A 472 -19.07 -9.37 -15.76
N ASN A 473 -19.47 -10.37 -16.52
CA ASN A 473 -20.30 -10.21 -17.70
C ASN A 473 -21.75 -9.87 -17.29
N VAL A 474 -22.13 -8.61 -17.53
CA VAL A 474 -23.45 -8.02 -17.23
C VAL A 474 -24.63 -8.81 -17.84
N ASN A 475 -24.41 -9.57 -18.92
CA ASN A 475 -25.47 -10.36 -19.56
C ASN A 475 -26.04 -11.45 -18.64
N PHE A 476 -25.31 -11.86 -17.60
CA PHE A 476 -25.78 -12.83 -16.60
C PHE A 476 -26.42 -12.19 -15.38
N MET A 477 -26.41 -10.85 -15.27
CA MET A 477 -26.91 -10.09 -14.11
C MET A 477 -28.33 -10.49 -13.74
N GLY A 478 -29.28 -10.41 -14.69
CA GLY A 478 -30.69 -10.72 -14.42
C GLY A 478 -30.91 -12.15 -13.91
N GLN A 479 -30.20 -13.14 -14.48
CA GLN A 479 -30.30 -14.54 -14.03
C GLN A 479 -29.78 -14.74 -12.61
N LEU A 480 -28.76 -13.98 -12.19
CA LEU A 480 -28.17 -14.04 -10.86
C LEU A 480 -29.01 -13.26 -9.83
N GLU A 481 -29.61 -12.13 -10.24
CA GLU A 481 -30.54 -11.36 -9.39
C GLU A 481 -31.80 -12.15 -9.06
N GLU A 482 -32.33 -12.93 -10.00
CA GLU A 482 -33.43 -13.87 -9.76
C GLU A 482 -33.10 -14.93 -8.69
N LYS A 483 -31.81 -15.18 -8.43
CA LYS A 483 -31.32 -16.09 -7.39
C LYS A 483 -30.89 -15.38 -6.10
N GLY A 484 -31.15 -14.08 -6.00
CA GLY A 484 -30.94 -13.28 -4.79
C GLY A 484 -29.60 -12.57 -4.70
N LEU A 485 -28.70 -12.70 -5.69
CA LEU A 485 -27.46 -11.93 -5.73
C LEU A 485 -27.76 -10.55 -6.32
N LYS A 486 -27.79 -9.51 -5.48
CA LYS A 486 -28.06 -8.12 -5.90
C LYS A 486 -26.77 -7.46 -6.39
N PHE A 487 -26.83 -6.80 -7.55
CA PHE A 487 -25.75 -5.95 -8.05
C PHE A 487 -25.96 -4.54 -7.49
N SER A 488 -25.36 -4.26 -6.33
CA SER A 488 -25.63 -3.04 -5.56
C SER A 488 -24.79 -1.83 -5.97
N GLY A 489 -23.80 -2.00 -6.84
CA GLY A 489 -22.98 -0.92 -7.38
C GLY A 489 -22.58 -1.22 -8.81
N LEU A 490 -22.72 -0.22 -9.69
CA LEU A 490 -22.40 -0.32 -11.11
C LEU A 490 -21.54 0.87 -11.54
N SER A 491 -20.81 0.74 -12.66
CA SER A 491 -20.25 1.89 -13.36
C SER A 491 -21.35 2.88 -13.75
N PRO A 492 -21.04 4.17 -14.00
CA PRO A 492 -22.05 5.19 -14.29
C PRO A 492 -22.89 4.89 -15.54
N ASP A 493 -22.32 4.16 -16.50
CA ASP A 493 -23.01 3.69 -17.71
C ASP A 493 -23.83 2.39 -17.52
N GLY A 494 -23.81 1.82 -16.30
CA GLY A 494 -24.54 0.61 -15.92
C GLY A 494 -23.95 -0.69 -16.49
N ARG A 495 -22.77 -0.65 -17.11
CA ARG A 495 -22.21 -1.80 -17.84
C ARG A 495 -21.33 -2.71 -17.01
N LEU A 496 -20.66 -2.17 -15.99
CA LEU A 496 -19.68 -2.89 -15.19
C LEU A 496 -20.22 -3.07 -13.76
N PRO A 497 -20.45 -4.33 -13.34
CA PRO A 497 -20.62 -4.68 -11.93
C PRO A 497 -19.43 -4.25 -11.07
N GLU A 498 -19.68 -3.40 -10.08
CA GLU A 498 -18.65 -2.93 -9.14
C GLU A 498 -18.86 -3.50 -7.73
N ILE A 499 -20.11 -3.73 -7.33
CA ILE A 499 -20.47 -4.29 -6.02
C ILE A 499 -21.59 -5.31 -6.18
N VAL A 500 -21.45 -6.45 -5.51
CA VAL A 500 -22.51 -7.45 -5.34
C VAL A 500 -22.75 -7.73 -3.86
N GLU A 501 -24.00 -8.01 -3.50
CA GLU A 501 -24.38 -8.32 -2.13
C GLU A 501 -25.57 -9.29 -2.07
N TYR A 502 -25.72 -9.98 -0.93
CA TYR A 502 -26.94 -10.71 -0.59
C TYR A 502 -27.75 -9.91 0.45
N PRO A 503 -28.94 -9.41 0.09
CA PRO A 503 -29.79 -8.65 1.01
C PRO A 503 -30.18 -9.44 2.28
N ASP A 504 -30.51 -10.73 2.12
CA ASP A 504 -30.98 -11.60 3.21
C ASP A 504 -29.85 -12.22 4.07
N HIS A 505 -28.59 -11.97 3.70
CA HIS A 505 -27.42 -12.45 4.45
C HIS A 505 -26.99 -11.38 5.47
N PRO A 506 -26.57 -11.73 6.71
CA PRO A 506 -26.20 -10.74 7.73
C PRO A 506 -25.19 -9.70 7.25
N TRP A 507 -24.12 -10.15 6.59
CA TRP A 507 -23.19 -9.28 5.87
C TRP A 507 -22.47 -10.05 4.76
N PHE A 508 -22.78 -9.80 3.50
CA PHE A 508 -22.08 -10.41 2.36
C PHE A 508 -21.92 -9.36 1.29
N ILE A 509 -20.68 -8.95 1.03
CA ILE A 509 -20.35 -7.95 0.03
C ILE A 509 -19.13 -8.44 -0.77
N GLY A 510 -19.23 -8.40 -2.09
CA GLY A 510 -18.11 -8.48 -3.02
C GLY A 510 -17.94 -7.13 -3.71
N VAL A 511 -16.71 -6.64 -3.82
CA VAL A 511 -16.36 -5.43 -4.59
C VAL A 511 -15.31 -5.73 -5.64
N GLN A 512 -15.37 -5.03 -6.78
CA GLN A 512 -14.42 -5.19 -7.88
C GLN A 512 -13.17 -4.31 -7.69
N PHE A 513 -13.30 -3.21 -6.94
CA PHE A 513 -12.22 -2.31 -6.55
C PHE A 513 -11.45 -2.82 -5.31
N HIS A 514 -10.43 -2.05 -4.90
CA HIS A 514 -9.54 -2.30 -3.76
C HIS A 514 -9.74 -1.23 -2.67
N PRO A 515 -10.77 -1.35 -1.81
CA PRO A 515 -11.05 -0.36 -0.77
C PRO A 515 -9.95 -0.28 0.30
N GLU A 516 -9.13 -1.33 0.43
CA GLU A 516 -8.00 -1.38 1.34
C GLU A 516 -6.96 -0.30 1.06
N LEU A 517 -6.82 0.13 -0.20
CA LEU A 517 -5.86 1.16 -0.61
C LEU A 517 -6.28 2.57 -0.17
N ARG A 518 -7.54 2.76 0.26
CA ARG A 518 -8.06 4.05 0.72
C ARG A 518 -8.24 4.11 2.24
N SER A 519 -8.12 2.97 2.92
CA SER A 519 -8.33 2.91 4.37
C SER A 519 -7.16 3.57 5.11
N ARG A 520 -7.48 4.46 6.05
CA ARG A 520 -6.51 5.18 6.89
C ARG A 520 -6.85 4.97 8.37
N PRO A 521 -5.89 5.02 9.29
CA PRO A 521 -6.18 4.81 10.72
C PRO A 521 -7.05 5.93 11.31
N LEU A 522 -6.91 7.16 10.82
CA LEU A 522 -7.72 8.33 11.22
C LEU A 522 -8.98 8.53 10.35
N ASP A 523 -9.09 7.80 9.25
CA ASP A 523 -10.26 7.79 8.36
C ASP A 523 -10.48 6.36 7.83
N PRO A 524 -10.95 5.43 8.69
CA PRO A 524 -11.10 4.03 8.31
C PRO A 524 -12.14 3.84 7.21
N HIS A 525 -11.83 3.01 6.22
CA HIS A 525 -12.74 2.79 5.10
C HIS A 525 -14.08 2.15 5.55
N PRO A 526 -15.25 2.70 5.15
CA PRO A 526 -16.54 2.34 5.72
C PRO A 526 -16.93 0.86 5.52
N LEU A 527 -16.56 0.24 4.38
CA LEU A 527 -16.78 -1.20 4.18
C LEU A 527 -16.02 -2.06 5.22
N PHE A 528 -14.80 -1.70 5.59
CA PHE A 528 -14.03 -2.44 6.61
C PHE A 528 -14.60 -2.22 8.00
N VAL A 529 -15.03 -1.00 8.33
CA VAL A 529 -15.71 -0.70 9.60
C VAL A 529 -17.00 -1.53 9.72
N SER A 530 -17.83 -1.56 8.67
CA SER A 530 -19.07 -2.34 8.66
C SER A 530 -18.82 -3.84 8.69
N TYR A 531 -17.79 -4.33 7.99
CA TYR A 531 -17.42 -5.74 7.98
C TYR A 531 -16.99 -6.24 9.36
N ILE A 532 -16.09 -5.51 10.02
CA ILE A 532 -15.61 -5.85 11.36
C ILE A 532 -16.74 -5.76 12.39
N LYS A 533 -17.67 -4.80 12.23
CA LYS A 533 -18.87 -4.74 13.06
C LYS A 533 -19.71 -6.01 12.93
N ALA A 534 -19.95 -6.49 11.71
CA ALA A 534 -20.68 -7.74 11.48
C ALA A 534 -19.96 -8.97 12.07
N ALA A 535 -18.63 -9.01 11.99
CA ALA A 535 -17.83 -10.05 12.64
C ALA A 535 -17.98 -10.02 14.18
N LYS A 536 -17.95 -8.82 14.78
CA LYS A 536 -18.16 -8.60 16.23
C LYS A 536 -19.56 -9.01 16.69
N GLU A 537 -20.58 -8.79 15.85
CA GLU A 537 -21.95 -9.23 16.14
C GLU A 537 -22.05 -10.75 16.10
N ARG A 538 -21.41 -11.41 15.12
CA ARG A 538 -21.37 -12.87 15.04
C ARG A 538 -20.60 -13.52 16.19
N SER A 539 -19.46 -12.97 16.60
CA SER A 539 -18.64 -13.54 17.68
C SER A 539 -19.34 -13.56 19.05
N ARG A 540 -20.45 -12.82 19.19
CA ARG A 540 -21.31 -12.82 20.38
C ARG A 540 -22.47 -13.81 20.32
N LEU A 541 -22.75 -14.38 19.14
CA LEU A 541 -23.84 -15.34 18.90
C LEU A 541 -23.37 -16.79 18.98
N VAL A 542 -22.07 -17.02 18.80
CA VAL A 542 -21.38 -18.31 18.95
C VAL A 542 -20.81 -18.39 20.36
#